data_AF-A0A137P213-F1
#
_entry.id   AF-A0A137P213-F1
#
_cell.length_a   1.000
_cell.length_b   1.000
_cell.length_c   1.000
_cell.angle_alpha   90.00
_cell.angle_beta   90.00
_cell.angle_gamma   90.00
#
_symmetry.space_group_name_H-M   'P 1'
#
loop_
_entity.id
_entity.type
_entity.pdbx_description
1 polymer ?
#
loop_
_entity_poly.entity_id
_entity_poly.type
_entity_poly.pdbx_seq_one_letter_code
_entity_poly.pdbx_strand_id
1 'polypeptide(L)'
;MNKPTSEEVYQNIWPSPYALPIFYFIFNPPAFVLSVLVLYTVLKHFRKNWNIDIKLGGIVNCSGFAILYRVDINLYCQFAAYEVVSTTFVTSMNLIGVIALERCLLIVYNIRLKDRYYWIMAFLCYFFPLVAFINVLVNDGVEYQNMGSICHYGSHSISGIVSIVIMLVTSSISFTVLIVSYVKIIYFRRSSVQRQQLELGYDPDKVRKEVNKTTFKLMFVIVINVASNFPYCIAQMLGLFDQSLFTPKVAFFTAPFCAMDVWWNCVIFLVLNTEIWDKMKEIFWKSRESE
;
A
#
# COMPACT_ATOMS: atom_id res chain seq x y z
N MET A 1 16.97 25.92 7.90
CA MET A 1 15.63 26.38 8.36
C MET A 1 15.48 25.92 9.80
N ASN A 2 14.87 26.73 10.66
CA ASN A 2 14.64 26.32 12.05
C ASN A 2 13.52 25.28 12.11
N LYS A 3 13.66 24.27 12.98
CA LYS A 3 12.63 23.27 13.26
C LYS A 3 11.43 23.99 13.91
N PRO A 4 10.21 23.91 13.33
CA PRO A 4 9.04 24.53 13.95
C PRO A 4 8.71 23.83 15.27
N THR A 5 8.19 24.60 16.22
CA THR A 5 7.72 24.05 17.49
C THR A 5 6.41 23.27 17.29
N SER A 6 6.15 22.28 18.13
CA SER A 6 4.90 21.50 18.08
C SER A 6 3.65 22.38 18.17
N GLU A 7 3.74 23.48 18.92
CA GLU A 7 2.65 24.44 19.11
C GLU A 7 2.40 25.26 17.83
N GLU A 8 3.45 25.73 17.16
CA GLU A 8 3.34 26.40 15.86
C GLU A 8 2.73 25.48 14.81
N VAL A 9 3.16 24.21 14.74
CA VAL A 9 2.57 23.26 13.80
C VAL A 9 1.10 23.02 14.14
N TYR A 10 0.77 22.86 15.42
CA TYR A 10 -0.61 22.62 15.86
C TYR A 10 -1.55 23.77 15.50
N GLN A 11 -1.14 25.02 15.72
CA GLN A 11 -1.93 26.20 15.38
C GLN A 11 -2.14 26.36 13.87
N ASN A 12 -1.24 25.81 13.05
CA ASN A 12 -1.31 25.86 11.59
C ASN A 12 -2.11 24.71 10.95
N ILE A 13 -2.65 23.77 11.73
CA ILE A 13 -3.43 22.66 11.17
C ILE A 13 -4.75 23.17 10.60
N TRP A 14 -5.04 22.76 9.35
CA TRP A 14 -6.29 23.09 8.66
C TRP A 14 -7.03 21.81 8.24
N PRO A 15 -8.38 21.77 8.29
CA PRO A 15 -9.29 22.80 8.81
C PRO A 15 -9.39 22.81 10.34
N SER A 16 -8.97 21.72 10.98
CA SER A 16 -8.96 21.53 12.43
C SER A 16 -8.03 20.37 12.78
N PRO A 17 -7.33 20.40 13.94
CA PRO A 17 -6.51 19.29 14.43
C PRO A 17 -7.27 17.98 14.58
N TYR A 18 -8.60 18.01 14.69
CA TYR A 18 -9.42 16.83 14.93
C TYR A 18 -9.96 16.18 13.66
N ALA A 19 -9.95 16.88 12.52
CA ALA A 19 -10.62 16.39 11.31
C ALA A 19 -10.00 15.08 10.78
N LEU A 20 -8.66 15.01 10.67
CA LEU A 20 -7.96 13.83 10.19
C LEU A 20 -7.98 12.67 11.21
N PRO A 21 -7.79 12.88 12.52
CA PRO A 21 -8.04 11.85 13.53
C PRO A 21 -9.44 11.25 13.48
N ILE A 22 -10.49 12.06 13.32
CA ILE A 22 -11.87 11.57 13.19
C ILE A 22 -12.02 10.71 11.93
N PHE A 23 -11.45 11.15 10.80
CA PHE A 23 -11.42 10.36 9.57
C PHE A 23 -10.76 8.99 9.81
N TYR A 24 -9.59 8.95 10.44
CA TYR A 24 -8.92 7.69 10.78
C TYR A 24 -9.77 6.84 11.71
N PHE A 25 -10.37 7.42 12.75
CA PHE A 25 -11.24 6.69 13.67
C PHE A 25 -12.43 6.02 12.97
N ILE A 26 -12.99 6.65 11.92
CA ILE A 26 -14.11 6.09 11.16
C ILE A 26 -13.66 5.01 10.17
N PHE A 27 -12.55 5.22 9.45
CA PHE A 27 -12.11 4.34 8.37
C PHE A 27 -11.27 3.15 8.84
N ASN A 28 -10.55 3.28 9.94
CA ASN A 28 -9.65 2.26 10.46
C ASN A 28 -10.37 0.99 10.96
N PRO A 29 -11.48 1.05 11.72
CA PRO A 29 -12.14 -0.15 12.23
C PRO A 29 -12.67 -1.07 11.12
N PRO A 30 -13.34 -0.59 10.06
CA PRO A 30 -13.73 -1.45 8.93
C PRO A 30 -12.51 -2.11 8.25
N ALA A 31 -11.43 -1.36 8.04
CA ALA A 31 -10.19 -1.89 7.44
C ALA A 31 -9.54 -2.95 8.33
N PHE A 32 -9.53 -2.73 9.65
CA PHE A 32 -9.08 -3.69 10.65
C PHE A 32 -9.85 -4.99 10.55
N VAL A 33 -11.19 -4.91 10.61
CA VAL A 33 -12.06 -6.08 10.57
C VAL A 33 -11.82 -6.86 9.29
N LEU A 34 -11.79 -6.18 8.13
CA LEU A 34 -11.52 -6.84 6.85
C LEU A 34 -10.14 -7.52 6.84
N SER A 35 -9.10 -6.85 7.33
CA SER A 35 -7.74 -7.40 7.42
C SER A 35 -7.69 -8.67 8.28
N VAL A 36 -8.35 -8.65 9.46
CA VAL A 36 -8.43 -9.82 10.36
C VAL A 36 -9.16 -10.97 9.68
N LEU A 37 -10.29 -10.71 9.02
CA LEU A 37 -11.06 -11.75 8.33
C LEU A 37 -10.25 -12.39 7.20
N VAL A 38 -9.58 -11.58 6.38
CA VAL A 38 -8.68 -12.07 5.31
C VAL A 38 -7.57 -12.92 5.89
N LEU A 39 -6.86 -12.41 6.90
CA LEU A 39 -5.73 -13.11 7.52
C LEU A 39 -6.19 -14.43 8.16
N TYR A 40 -7.32 -14.42 8.86
CA TYR A 40 -7.91 -15.62 9.45
C TYR A 40 -8.24 -16.67 8.38
N THR A 41 -8.91 -16.28 7.28
CA THR A 41 -9.23 -17.20 6.18
C THR A 41 -7.97 -17.79 5.56
N VAL A 42 -6.96 -16.95 5.30
CA VAL A 42 -5.67 -17.38 4.74
C VAL A 42 -4.94 -18.36 5.67
N LEU A 43 -4.82 -18.02 6.95
CA LEU A 43 -4.11 -18.84 7.95
C LEU A 43 -4.84 -20.15 8.26
N LYS A 44 -6.17 -20.14 8.28
CA LYS A 44 -6.95 -21.32 8.63
C LYS A 44 -7.13 -22.28 7.46
N HIS A 45 -7.30 -21.78 6.23
CA HIS A 45 -7.74 -22.62 5.10
C HIS A 45 -6.73 -22.74 3.98
N PHE A 46 -5.85 -21.76 3.80
CA PHE A 46 -4.87 -21.79 2.73
C PHE A 46 -3.46 -22.17 3.19
N ARG A 47 -3.22 -22.40 4.49
CA ARG A 47 -1.89 -22.69 5.09
C ARG A 47 -1.04 -23.72 4.34
N LYS A 48 -1.65 -24.78 3.80
CA LYS A 48 -0.92 -25.86 3.08
C LYS A 48 -0.57 -25.49 1.64
N ASN A 49 -1.30 -24.56 1.03
CA ASN A 49 -1.18 -24.15 -0.37
C ASN A 49 -0.76 -22.68 -0.49
N TRP A 50 0.20 -22.25 0.33
CA TRP A 50 0.71 -20.88 0.29
C TRP A 50 1.55 -20.65 -0.96
N ASN A 51 0.89 -20.21 -2.02
CA ASN A 51 1.56 -19.46 -3.08
C ASN A 51 2.17 -18.20 -2.45
N ILE A 52 3.33 -17.79 -2.96
CA ILE A 52 4.08 -16.64 -2.41
C ILE A 52 3.27 -15.33 -2.49
N ASP A 53 2.39 -15.16 -3.48
CA ASP A 53 1.39 -14.09 -3.51
C ASP A 53 0.54 -14.01 -2.23
N ILE A 54 0.16 -15.16 -1.67
CA ILE A 54 -0.64 -15.26 -0.43
C ILE A 54 0.25 -14.93 0.78
N LYS A 55 1.51 -15.36 0.77
CA LYS A 55 2.48 -15.05 1.83
C LYS A 55 2.74 -13.54 1.90
N LEU A 56 3.06 -12.93 0.76
CA LEU A 56 3.34 -11.50 0.65
C LEU A 56 2.07 -10.67 0.94
N GLY A 57 0.91 -11.07 0.42
CA GLY A 57 -0.36 -10.43 0.73
C GLY A 57 -0.72 -10.52 2.22
N GLY A 58 -0.41 -11.63 2.89
CA GLY A 58 -0.54 -11.75 4.35
C GLY A 58 0.34 -10.75 5.10
N ILE A 59 1.61 -10.60 4.69
CA ILE A 59 2.54 -9.64 5.29
C ILE A 59 2.06 -8.19 5.10
N VAL A 60 1.57 -7.84 3.91
CA VAL A 60 1.01 -6.51 3.61
C VAL A 60 -0.22 -6.20 4.48
N ASN A 61 -1.08 -7.19 4.73
CA ASN A 61 -2.22 -7.00 5.64
C ASN A 61 -1.77 -6.90 7.11
N CYS A 62 -0.73 -7.64 7.49
CA CYS A 62 -0.17 -7.56 8.84
C CYS A 62 0.46 -6.20 9.15
N SER A 63 1.14 -5.60 8.16
CA SER A 63 1.76 -4.28 8.33
C SER A 63 0.70 -3.20 8.59
N GLY A 64 -0.50 -3.32 7.99
CA GLY A 64 -1.64 -2.44 8.26
C GLY A 64 -2.10 -2.40 9.73
N PHE A 65 -1.87 -3.45 10.53
CA PHE A 65 -2.25 -3.47 11.95
C PHE A 65 -1.51 -2.46 12.81
N ALA A 66 -0.27 -2.12 12.46
CA ALA A 66 0.52 -1.14 13.21
C ALA A 66 -0.11 0.26 13.18
N ILE A 67 -0.87 0.57 12.12
CA ILE A 67 -1.53 1.87 11.91
C ILE A 67 -2.79 1.99 12.79
N LEU A 68 -3.38 0.88 13.22
CA LEU A 68 -4.72 0.83 13.83
C LEU A 68 -4.69 0.93 15.36
N TYR A 69 -3.55 0.66 16.00
CA TYR A 69 -3.46 0.47 17.45
C TYR A 69 -3.21 1.76 18.26
N ARG A 70 -3.13 2.96 17.64
CA ARG A 70 -2.68 4.17 18.33
C ARG A 70 -3.52 5.41 17.99
N VAL A 71 -4.73 5.47 18.57
CA VAL A 71 -5.53 6.69 18.75
C VAL A 71 -5.30 7.21 20.17
N ASP A 72 -4.06 7.53 20.53
CA ASP A 72 -3.83 8.25 21.77
C ASP A 72 -3.89 9.75 21.44
N ILE A 73 -4.84 10.46 22.05
CA ILE A 73 -5.16 11.86 21.77
C ILE A 73 -4.12 12.80 22.42
N ASN A 74 -3.20 12.24 23.23
CA ASN A 74 -2.04 12.99 23.71
C ASN A 74 -1.12 13.32 22.53
N LEU A 75 -1.36 14.51 21.96
CA LEU A 75 -0.74 15.20 20.83
C LEU A 75 0.80 15.33 20.85
N TYR A 76 1.47 14.71 21.82
CA TYR A 76 2.92 14.73 21.92
C TYR A 76 3.50 13.49 21.22
N CYS A 77 4.14 13.71 20.07
CA CYS A 77 5.00 12.83 19.30
C CYS A 77 6.03 12.17 20.22
N GLN A 78 5.65 11.07 20.88
CA GLN A 78 6.59 10.17 21.48
C GLN A 78 7.25 9.37 20.36
N PHE A 79 8.44 9.86 20.01
CA PHE A 79 9.46 9.50 19.01
C PHE A 79 9.47 8.14 18.31
N ALA A 80 8.81 7.10 18.81
CA ALA A 80 8.91 5.75 18.24
C ALA A 80 7.64 5.26 17.53
N ALA A 81 6.45 5.82 17.82
CA ALA A 81 5.19 5.22 17.37
C ALA A 81 4.70 5.73 15.99
N TYR A 82 4.99 6.99 15.64
CA TYR A 82 4.39 7.64 14.46
C TYR A 82 5.17 7.38 13.15
N GLU A 83 6.48 7.23 13.23
CA GLU A 83 7.32 6.97 12.06
C GLU A 83 7.21 5.51 11.56
N VAL A 84 6.71 4.61 12.41
CA VAL A 84 6.31 3.24 12.03
C VAL A 84 5.26 3.29 10.93
N VAL A 85 4.36 4.29 10.92
CA VAL A 85 3.31 4.43 9.90
C VAL A 85 3.92 4.68 8.52
N SER A 86 4.82 5.65 8.37
CA SER A 86 5.49 5.95 7.09
C SER A 86 6.34 4.77 6.60
N THR A 87 7.07 4.13 7.51
CA THR A 87 7.91 2.96 7.21
C THR A 87 7.05 1.79 6.72
N THR A 88 5.94 1.53 7.41
CA THR A 88 4.97 0.48 7.09
C THR A 88 4.30 0.72 5.74
N PHE A 89 3.91 1.97 5.46
CA PHE A 89 3.26 2.36 4.23
C PHE A 89 4.17 2.20 2.99
N VAL A 90 5.43 2.65 3.07
CA VAL A 90 6.36 2.44 1.95
C VAL A 90 6.71 0.96 1.81
N THR A 91 6.81 0.23 2.91
CA THR A 91 7.01 -1.23 2.86
C THR A 91 5.85 -1.93 2.16
N SER A 92 4.59 -1.60 2.46
CA SER A 92 3.42 -2.19 1.79
C SER A 92 3.45 -1.90 0.30
N MET A 93 3.69 -0.65 -0.09
CA MET A 93 3.80 -0.22 -1.48
C MET A 93 4.91 -0.99 -2.23
N ASN A 94 6.07 -1.15 -1.60
CA ASN A 94 7.19 -1.92 -2.14
C ASN A 94 6.84 -3.40 -2.34
N LEU A 95 6.17 -4.02 -1.36
CA LEU A 95 5.71 -5.41 -1.46
C LEU A 95 4.68 -5.61 -2.56
N ILE A 96 3.76 -4.67 -2.78
CA ILE A 96 2.82 -4.72 -3.91
C ILE A 96 3.56 -4.68 -5.24
N GLY A 97 4.64 -3.90 -5.34
CA GLY A 97 5.55 -3.92 -6.50
C GLY A 97 6.16 -5.29 -6.75
N VAL A 98 6.61 -5.99 -5.70
CA VAL A 98 7.15 -7.36 -5.80
C VAL A 98 6.08 -8.36 -6.23
N ILE A 99 4.85 -8.26 -5.70
CA ILE A 99 3.71 -9.10 -6.10
C ILE A 99 3.38 -8.87 -7.58
N ALA A 100 3.37 -7.62 -8.04
CA ALA A 100 3.12 -7.30 -9.45
C ALA A 100 4.19 -7.90 -10.37
N LEU A 101 5.47 -7.81 -9.97
CA LEU A 101 6.59 -8.41 -10.69
C LEU A 101 6.46 -9.93 -10.78
N GLU A 102 6.14 -10.57 -9.66
CA GLU A 102 5.88 -12.01 -9.61
C GLU A 102 4.81 -12.42 -10.63
N ARG A 103 3.65 -11.78 -10.58
CA ARG A 103 2.54 -12.10 -11.48
C ARG A 103 2.94 -11.90 -12.94
N CYS A 104 3.78 -10.90 -13.23
CA CYS A 104 4.31 -10.66 -14.56
C CYS A 104 5.25 -11.80 -15.01
N LEU A 105 6.19 -12.21 -14.15
CA LEU A 105 7.10 -13.32 -14.44
C LEU A 105 6.36 -14.63 -14.69
N LEU A 106 5.36 -14.94 -13.85
CA LEU A 106 4.55 -16.15 -13.98
C LEU A 106 3.66 -16.14 -15.23
N ILE A 107 2.96 -15.04 -15.49
CA ILE A 107 1.95 -14.99 -16.57
C ILE A 107 2.60 -14.77 -17.94
N VAL A 108 3.52 -13.81 -18.04
CA VAL A 108 4.07 -13.34 -19.32
C VAL A 108 5.26 -14.19 -19.76
N TYR A 109 6.15 -14.52 -18.81
CA TYR A 109 7.40 -15.21 -19.12
C TYR A 109 7.39 -16.69 -18.71
N ASN A 110 6.36 -17.15 -18.00
CA ASN A 110 6.28 -18.49 -17.43
C ASN A 110 7.50 -18.85 -16.56
N ILE A 111 8.07 -17.86 -15.85
CA ILE A 111 9.22 -18.04 -14.97
C ILE A 111 8.73 -18.11 -13.53
N ARG A 112 9.02 -19.23 -12.86
CA ARG A 112 8.83 -19.39 -11.42
C ARG A 112 10.14 -19.09 -10.69
N LEU A 113 10.19 -18.00 -9.93
CA LEU A 113 11.33 -17.74 -9.06
C LEU A 113 11.31 -18.70 -7.87
N LYS A 114 12.50 -19.01 -7.34
CA LYS A 114 12.64 -19.77 -6.10
C LYS A 114 12.27 -18.90 -4.90
N ASP A 115 11.62 -19.47 -3.89
CA ASP A 115 11.23 -18.82 -2.62
C ASP A 115 12.31 -17.92 -2.03
N ARG A 116 13.59 -18.35 -2.08
CA ARG A 116 14.72 -17.57 -1.56
C ARG A 116 14.81 -16.15 -2.14
N TYR A 117 14.50 -15.97 -3.42
CA TYR A 117 14.61 -14.67 -4.07
C TYR A 117 13.48 -13.74 -3.63
N TYR A 118 12.29 -14.27 -3.38
CA TYR A 118 11.18 -13.49 -2.85
C TYR A 118 11.46 -13.00 -1.43
N TRP A 119 12.06 -13.83 -0.58
CA TRP A 119 12.46 -13.41 0.76
C TRP A 119 13.55 -12.34 0.75
N ILE A 120 14.50 -12.42 -0.18
CA ILE A 120 15.51 -11.37 -0.38
C ILE A 120 14.83 -10.06 -0.83
N MET A 121 13.92 -10.12 -1.82
CA MET A 121 13.19 -8.93 -2.26
C MET A 121 12.35 -8.32 -1.14
N ALA A 122 11.58 -9.14 -0.40
CA ALA A 122 10.78 -8.69 0.73
C ALA A 122 11.64 -8.08 1.85
N PHE A 123 12.80 -8.68 2.14
CA PHE A 123 13.76 -8.12 3.08
C PHE A 123 14.26 -6.74 2.63
N LEU A 124 14.62 -6.59 1.35
CA LEU A 124 15.05 -5.29 0.81
C LEU A 124 13.93 -4.24 0.86
N CYS A 125 12.68 -4.64 0.57
CA CYS A 125 11.51 -3.76 0.65
C CYS A 125 11.30 -3.18 2.07
N TYR A 126 11.68 -3.92 3.11
CA TYR A 126 11.61 -3.49 4.52
C TYR A 126 12.89 -2.78 4.99
N PHE A 127 14.05 -3.26 4.53
CA PHE A 127 15.36 -2.78 4.96
C PHE A 127 15.58 -1.30 4.66
N PHE A 128 15.25 -0.82 3.45
CA PHE A 128 15.47 0.59 3.10
C PHE A 128 14.61 1.56 3.92
N PRO A 129 13.27 1.33 4.09
CA PRO A 129 12.47 2.11 5.01
C PRO A 129 12.99 2.07 6.46
N LEU A 130 13.46 0.91 6.93
CA LEU A 130 14.02 0.78 8.27
C LEU A 130 15.29 1.61 8.45
N VAL A 131 16.20 1.62 7.46
CA VAL A 131 17.40 2.46 7.49
C VAL A 131 17.03 3.94 7.50
N ALA A 132 16.06 4.35 6.70
CA ALA A 132 15.56 5.73 6.68
C ALA A 132 14.99 6.14 8.05
N PHE A 133 14.21 5.26 8.67
CA PHE A 133 13.70 5.44 10.04
C PHE A 133 14.82 5.59 11.07
N ILE A 134 15.77 4.64 11.13
CA ILE A 134 16.89 4.69 12.09
C ILE A 134 17.71 5.97 11.91
N ASN A 135 17.98 6.37 10.66
CA ASN A 135 18.75 7.58 10.36
C ASN A 135 18.10 8.84 10.93
N VAL A 136 16.78 8.96 10.81
CA VAL A 136 16.05 10.13 11.32
C VAL A 136 15.94 10.10 12.84
N LEU A 137 15.71 8.92 13.42
CA LEU A 137 15.64 8.73 14.87
C LEU A 137 16.96 9.12 15.56
N VAL A 138 18.10 8.70 15.03
CA VAL A 138 19.43 8.98 15.61
C VAL A 138 19.81 10.46 15.50
N ASN A 139 19.31 11.16 14.48
CA ASN A 139 19.72 12.52 14.14
C ASN A 139 18.63 13.59 14.41
N ASP A 140 17.61 13.27 15.22
CA ASP A 140 16.46 14.15 15.53
C ASP A 140 15.79 14.78 14.30
N GLY A 141 15.75 14.03 13.18
CA GLY A 141 15.21 14.52 11.92
C GLY A 141 13.68 14.43 11.83
N VAL A 142 12.99 14.05 12.90
CA VAL A 142 11.53 13.88 12.93
C VAL A 142 10.87 15.24 13.12
N GLU A 143 9.80 15.49 12.36
CA GLU A 143 9.02 16.72 12.41
C GLU A 143 7.52 16.42 12.42
N TYR A 144 6.74 17.24 13.13
CA TYR A 144 5.30 17.19 13.03
C TYR A 144 4.86 17.66 11.65
N GLN A 145 3.96 16.89 11.05
CA GLN A 145 3.34 17.30 9.82
C GLN A 145 2.19 18.28 10.12
N ASN A 146 2.03 19.24 9.23
CA ASN A 146 0.94 20.24 9.21
C ASN A 146 -0.48 19.64 9.16
N MET A 147 -0.62 18.31 9.12
CA MET A 147 -1.88 17.57 9.15
C MET A 147 -2.30 17.11 10.56
N GLY A 148 -1.47 17.33 11.58
CA GLY A 148 -1.91 17.37 12.99
C GLY A 148 -1.94 16.06 13.77
N SER A 149 -1.55 14.94 13.17
CA SER A 149 -1.61 13.64 13.84
C SER A 149 -0.49 12.68 13.48
N ILE A 150 0.44 13.11 12.61
CA ILE A 150 1.49 12.25 12.07
C ILE A 150 2.81 13.00 12.14
N CYS A 151 3.84 12.34 12.65
CA CYS A 151 5.23 12.77 12.52
C CYS A 151 5.82 12.14 11.27
N HIS A 152 6.65 12.91 10.56
CA HIS A 152 7.31 12.45 9.34
C HIS A 152 8.75 12.99 9.34
N TYR A 153 9.55 12.49 8.41
CA TYR A 153 10.87 13.05 8.10
C TYR A 153 10.75 14.56 7.82
N GLY A 154 11.49 15.36 8.59
CA GLY A 154 11.52 16.81 8.49
C GLY A 154 12.55 17.29 7.49
N SER A 155 12.16 18.24 6.64
CA SER A 155 13.04 18.86 5.65
C SER A 155 13.99 19.91 6.25
N HIS A 156 13.88 20.18 7.56
CA HIS A 156 14.80 21.06 8.28
C HIS A 156 16.18 20.42 8.55
N SER A 157 16.28 19.09 8.52
CA SER A 157 17.51 18.33 8.82
C SER A 157 18.02 17.59 7.58
N ILE A 158 19.35 17.44 7.46
CA ILE A 158 19.96 16.66 6.37
C ILE A 158 19.52 15.19 6.46
N SER A 159 19.45 14.63 7.67
CA SER A 159 18.98 13.26 7.90
C SER A 159 17.55 13.05 7.40
N GLY A 160 16.64 13.99 7.70
CA GLY A 160 15.27 13.94 7.21
C GLY A 160 15.18 14.05 5.69
N ILE A 161 15.91 14.97 5.06
CA ILE A 161 15.98 15.09 3.59
C ILE A 161 16.46 13.77 2.95
N VAL A 162 17.56 13.20 3.46
CA VAL A 162 18.12 11.93 2.95
C VAL A 162 17.10 10.81 3.07
N SER A 163 16.40 10.71 4.20
CA SER A 163 15.36 9.70 4.41
C SER A 163 14.15 9.88 3.50
N ILE A 164 13.71 11.13 3.23
CA ILE A 164 12.67 11.41 2.22
C ILE A 164 13.12 10.92 0.84
N VAL A 165 14.36 11.23 0.43
CA VAL A 165 14.88 10.83 -0.87
C VAL A 165 14.96 9.31 -1.00
N ILE A 166 15.47 8.60 0.02
CA ILE A 166 15.51 7.12 0.04
C ILE A 166 14.10 6.55 -0.18
N MET A 167 13.13 7.06 0.56
CA MET A 167 11.75 6.58 0.51
C MET A 167 11.12 6.88 -0.85
N LEU A 168 11.27 8.09 -1.37
CA LEU A 168 10.78 8.49 -2.69
C LEU A 168 11.36 7.60 -3.79
N VAL A 169 12.67 7.33 -3.78
CA VAL A 169 13.33 6.48 -4.78
C VAL A 169 12.81 5.06 -4.69
N THR A 170 12.73 4.48 -3.49
CA THR A 170 12.25 3.10 -3.31
C THR A 170 10.80 2.94 -3.77
N SER A 171 9.92 3.87 -3.37
CA SER A 171 8.51 3.89 -3.78
C SER A 171 8.37 4.07 -5.30
N SER A 172 9.18 4.95 -5.91
CA SER A 172 9.15 5.20 -7.36
C SER A 172 9.56 3.99 -8.18
N ILE A 173 10.58 3.25 -7.74
CA ILE A 173 10.99 1.98 -8.35
C ILE A 173 9.81 0.99 -8.28
N SER A 174 9.24 0.81 -7.10
CA SER A 174 8.13 -0.13 -6.87
C SER A 174 6.89 0.23 -7.70
N PHE A 175 6.58 1.52 -7.80
CA PHE A 175 5.47 2.02 -8.61
C PHE A 175 5.69 1.81 -10.11
N THR A 176 6.93 2.04 -10.57
CA THR A 176 7.31 1.78 -11.96
C THR A 176 7.19 0.29 -12.28
N VAL A 177 7.68 -0.58 -11.39
CA VAL A 177 7.55 -2.03 -11.51
C VAL A 177 6.08 -2.45 -11.56
N LEU A 178 5.23 -1.88 -10.70
CA LEU A 178 3.79 -2.14 -10.67
C LEU A 178 3.13 -1.80 -12.02
N ILE A 179 3.33 -0.58 -12.52
CA ILE A 179 2.73 -0.10 -13.77
C ILE A 179 3.21 -0.95 -14.94
N VAL A 180 4.54 -1.10 -15.09
CA VAL A 180 5.12 -1.86 -16.21
C VAL A 180 4.67 -3.31 -16.18
N SER A 181 4.62 -3.94 -15.01
CA SER A 181 4.21 -5.33 -14.85
C SER A 181 2.75 -5.54 -15.27
N TYR A 182 1.82 -4.74 -14.75
CA TYR A 182 0.41 -4.93 -15.10
C TYR A 182 0.09 -4.52 -16.55
N VAL A 183 0.73 -3.49 -17.09
CA VAL A 183 0.62 -3.15 -18.52
C VAL A 183 1.08 -4.31 -19.39
N LYS A 184 2.23 -4.93 -19.08
CA LYS A 184 2.72 -6.12 -19.79
C LYS A 184 1.77 -7.30 -19.66
N ILE A 185 1.22 -7.57 -18.48
CA ILE A 185 0.25 -8.65 -18.27
C ILE A 185 -1.00 -8.42 -19.15
N ILE A 186 -1.54 -7.20 -19.19
CA ILE A 186 -2.71 -6.86 -19.99
C ILE A 186 -2.43 -7.07 -21.48
N TYR A 187 -1.28 -6.58 -21.96
CA TYR A 187 -0.87 -6.75 -23.35
C TYR A 187 -0.72 -8.23 -23.73
N PHE A 188 0.02 -8.99 -22.92
CA PHE A 188 0.25 -10.42 -23.13
C PHE A 188 -1.07 -11.21 -23.15
N ARG A 189 -1.98 -10.95 -22.20
CA ARG A 189 -3.29 -11.62 -22.13
C ARG A 189 -4.12 -11.35 -23.38
N ARG A 190 -4.14 -10.11 -23.89
CA ARG A 190 -4.86 -9.78 -25.14
C ARG A 190 -4.28 -10.54 -26.33
N SER A 191 -2.96 -10.55 -26.48
CA SER A 191 -2.30 -11.24 -27.60
C SER A 191 -2.46 -12.76 -27.53
N SER A 192 -2.26 -13.37 -26.35
CA SER A 192 -2.41 -14.82 -26.15
C SER A 192 -3.83 -15.29 -26.45
N VAL A 193 -4.83 -14.49 -26.11
CA VAL A 193 -6.23 -14.82 -26.35
C VAL A 193 -6.58 -14.76 -27.83
N GLN A 194 -6.15 -13.71 -28.54
CA GLN A 194 -6.34 -13.63 -29.99
C GLN A 194 -5.75 -14.86 -30.69
N ARG A 195 -4.57 -15.30 -30.25
CA ARG A 195 -3.93 -16.51 -30.75
C ARG A 195 -4.75 -17.77 -30.45
N GLN A 196 -5.22 -17.95 -29.22
CA GLN A 196 -6.05 -19.10 -28.84
C GLN A 196 -7.39 -19.14 -29.58
N GLN A 197 -8.00 -17.98 -29.85
CA GLN A 197 -9.21 -17.91 -30.68
C GLN A 197 -8.95 -18.42 -32.10
N LEU A 198 -7.82 -18.04 -32.70
CA LEU A 198 -7.43 -18.47 -34.04
C LEU A 198 -7.07 -19.97 -34.09
N GLU A 199 -6.38 -20.49 -33.06
CA GLU A 199 -5.88 -21.87 -33.05
C GLU A 199 -6.93 -22.91 -32.62
N LEU A 200 -7.82 -22.57 -31.68
CA LEU A 200 -8.73 -23.54 -31.04
C LEU A 200 -10.21 -23.33 -31.39
N GLY A 201 -10.53 -22.31 -32.19
CA GLY A 201 -11.91 -22.04 -32.64
C GLY A 201 -12.88 -21.70 -31.51
N TYR A 202 -12.38 -21.17 -30.39
CA TYR A 202 -13.23 -20.76 -29.28
C TYR A 202 -14.20 -19.64 -29.66
N ASP A 203 -15.40 -19.69 -29.07
CA ASP A 203 -16.41 -18.64 -29.19
C ASP A 203 -15.80 -17.27 -28.83
N PRO A 204 -15.75 -16.33 -29.78
CA PRO A 204 -15.07 -15.05 -29.60
C PRO A 204 -15.67 -14.22 -28.48
N ASP A 205 -16.98 -14.33 -28.23
CA ASP A 205 -17.68 -13.50 -27.26
C ASP A 205 -17.40 -13.92 -25.82
N LYS A 206 -17.40 -15.23 -25.55
CA LYS A 206 -17.05 -15.76 -24.23
C LYS A 206 -15.63 -15.39 -23.83
N VAL A 207 -14.70 -15.59 -24.77
CA VAL A 207 -13.28 -15.32 -24.55
C VAL A 207 -13.03 -13.81 -24.36
N ARG A 208 -13.67 -12.96 -25.17
CA ARG A 208 -13.59 -11.50 -25.01
C ARG A 208 -14.12 -11.05 -23.65
N LYS A 209 -15.20 -11.66 -23.15
CA LYS A 209 -15.77 -11.34 -21.84
C LYS A 209 -14.79 -11.69 -20.69
N GLU A 210 -14.12 -12.83 -20.75
CA GLU A 210 -13.13 -13.23 -19.75
C GLU A 210 -11.88 -12.34 -19.75
N VAL A 211 -11.39 -11.98 -20.93
CA VAL A 211 -10.26 -11.06 -21.06
C VAL A 211 -10.61 -9.68 -20.55
N ASN A 212 -11.79 -9.16 -20.89
CA ASN A 212 -12.24 -7.86 -20.42
C ASN A 212 -12.41 -7.86 -18.89
N LYS A 213 -12.96 -8.93 -18.31
CA LYS A 213 -13.08 -9.07 -16.86
C LYS A 213 -11.70 -9.06 -16.17
N THR A 214 -10.75 -9.82 -16.69
CA THR A 214 -9.38 -9.85 -16.14
C THR A 214 -8.67 -8.51 -16.32
N THR A 215 -8.77 -7.90 -17.51
CA THR A 215 -8.19 -6.58 -17.80
C THR A 215 -8.76 -5.52 -16.88
N PHE A 216 -10.08 -5.50 -16.69
CA PHE A 216 -10.75 -4.54 -15.80
C PHE A 216 -10.25 -4.69 -14.36
N LYS A 217 -10.14 -5.92 -13.85
CA LYS A 217 -9.57 -6.18 -12.51
C LYS A 217 -8.15 -5.64 -12.37
N LEU A 218 -7.27 -5.91 -13.33
CA LEU A 218 -5.88 -5.46 -13.28
C LEU A 218 -5.77 -3.93 -13.39
N MET A 219 -6.56 -3.32 -14.28
CA MET A 219 -6.65 -1.86 -14.41
C MET A 219 -7.18 -1.22 -13.12
N PHE A 220 -8.18 -1.82 -12.48
CA PHE A 220 -8.71 -1.37 -11.21
C PHE A 220 -7.63 -1.36 -10.12
N VAL A 221 -6.80 -2.40 -10.05
CA VAL A 221 -5.65 -2.45 -9.13
C VAL A 221 -4.67 -1.30 -9.39
N ILE A 222 -4.31 -1.04 -10.65
CA ILE A 222 -3.42 0.08 -11.00
C ILE A 222 -4.05 1.42 -10.60
N VAL A 223 -5.30 1.65 -11.02
CA VAL A 223 -5.99 2.94 -10.80
C VAL A 223 -6.11 3.25 -9.32
N ILE A 224 -6.48 2.27 -8.49
CA ILE A 224 -6.57 2.48 -7.04
C ILE A 224 -5.20 2.78 -6.44
N ASN A 225 -4.18 1.99 -6.75
CA ASN A 225 -2.83 2.23 -6.22
C ASN A 225 -2.29 3.61 -6.64
N VAL A 226 -2.49 4.00 -7.89
CA VAL A 226 -2.09 5.31 -8.41
C VAL A 226 -2.88 6.41 -7.71
N ALA A 227 -4.21 6.32 -7.65
CA ALA A 227 -5.04 7.34 -7.03
C ALA A 227 -4.76 7.51 -5.53
N SER A 228 -4.46 6.42 -4.82
CA SER A 228 -4.18 6.45 -3.38
C SER A 228 -2.80 7.02 -3.04
N ASN A 229 -1.78 6.73 -3.86
CA ASN A 229 -0.39 6.98 -3.48
C ASN A 229 0.26 8.14 -4.26
N PHE A 230 -0.11 8.31 -5.53
CA PHE A 230 0.49 9.31 -6.42
C PHE A 230 0.32 10.77 -5.95
N PRO A 231 -0.87 11.21 -5.45
CA PRO A 231 -1.03 12.58 -4.97
C PRO A 231 -0.08 12.93 -3.82
N TYR A 232 0.11 11.99 -2.90
CA TYR A 232 1.01 12.16 -1.77
C TYR A 232 2.48 12.16 -2.19
N CYS A 233 2.89 11.26 -3.09
CA CYS A 233 4.24 11.26 -3.64
C CYS A 233 4.58 12.57 -4.36
N ILE A 234 3.65 13.12 -5.16
CA ILE A 234 3.83 14.43 -5.78
C ILE A 234 3.96 15.52 -4.71
N ALA A 235 3.07 15.54 -3.73
CA ALA A 235 3.07 16.56 -2.69
C ALA A 235 4.38 16.55 -1.88
N GLN A 236 4.90 15.36 -1.55
CA GLN A 236 6.21 15.20 -0.93
C GLN A 236 7.36 15.67 -1.83
N MET A 237 7.33 15.31 -3.11
CA MET A 237 8.36 15.73 -4.06
C MET A 237 8.39 17.25 -4.21
N LEU A 238 7.22 17.89 -4.34
CA LEU A 238 7.11 19.35 -4.38
C LEU A 238 7.59 19.99 -3.08
N GLY A 239 7.20 19.43 -1.93
CA GLY A 239 7.64 19.89 -0.61
C GLY A 239 9.16 19.80 -0.39
N LEU A 240 9.83 18.87 -1.07
CA LEU A 240 11.30 18.75 -1.05
C LEU A 240 11.98 19.95 -1.74
N PHE A 241 11.41 20.42 -2.86
CA PHE A 241 11.94 21.56 -3.60
C PHE A 241 11.52 22.89 -3.01
N ASP A 242 10.25 23.01 -2.60
CA ASP A 242 9.66 24.20 -2.01
C ASP A 242 8.63 23.79 -0.96
N GLN A 243 8.98 23.99 0.31
CA GLN A 243 8.12 23.67 1.45
C GLN A 243 6.80 24.46 1.44
N SER A 244 6.75 25.62 0.78
CA SER A 244 5.53 26.42 0.70
C SER A 244 4.43 25.73 -0.12
N LEU A 245 4.78 24.78 -0.98
CA LEU A 245 3.83 23.99 -1.77
C LEU A 245 3.17 22.89 -0.93
N PHE A 246 3.85 22.39 0.10
CA PHE A 246 3.31 21.37 1.01
C PHE A 246 2.53 21.99 2.17
N THR A 247 1.43 22.68 1.82
CA THR A 247 0.58 23.36 2.80
C THR A 247 -0.26 22.38 3.63
N PRO A 248 -0.73 22.79 4.83
CA PRO A 248 -1.70 22.02 5.61
C PRO A 248 -2.93 21.56 4.80
N LYS A 249 -3.40 22.40 3.87
CA LYS A 249 -4.53 22.09 2.97
C LYS A 249 -4.20 20.94 2.03
N VAL A 250 -3.04 20.98 1.39
CA VAL A 250 -2.59 19.89 0.50
C VAL A 250 -2.48 18.60 1.29
N ALA A 251 -1.84 18.65 2.47
CA ALA A 251 -1.71 17.49 3.34
C ALA A 251 -3.06 16.91 3.77
N PHE A 252 -4.03 17.76 4.12
CA PHE A 252 -5.40 17.35 4.47
C PHE A 252 -6.10 16.60 3.33
N PHE A 253 -5.88 17.01 2.08
CA PHE A 253 -6.46 16.30 0.93
C PHE A 253 -5.69 15.04 0.56
N THR A 254 -4.35 15.01 0.68
CA THR A 254 -3.55 13.85 0.25
C THR A 254 -3.48 12.73 1.27
N ALA A 255 -3.39 13.06 2.57
CA ALA A 255 -3.17 12.06 3.62
C ALA A 255 -4.32 11.03 3.76
N PRO A 256 -5.61 11.40 3.64
CA PRO A 256 -6.70 10.43 3.65
C PRO A 256 -6.56 9.34 2.58
N PHE A 257 -6.08 9.68 1.38
CA PHE A 257 -5.89 8.72 0.29
C PHE A 257 -4.83 7.67 0.63
N CYS A 258 -3.75 8.06 1.31
CA CYS A 258 -2.73 7.14 1.81
C CYS A 258 -3.23 6.29 2.98
N ALA A 259 -4.02 6.85 3.88
CA ALA A 259 -4.56 6.07 4.99
C ALA A 259 -5.56 5.00 4.53
N MET A 260 -6.29 5.27 3.44
CA MET A 260 -7.13 4.26 2.80
C MET A 260 -6.33 3.12 2.14
N ASP A 261 -5.01 3.21 2.04
CA ASP A 261 -4.17 2.15 1.44
C ASP A 261 -4.35 0.80 2.14
N VAL A 262 -4.49 0.77 3.48
CA VAL A 262 -4.75 -0.48 4.22
C VAL A 262 -6.05 -1.14 3.77
N TRP A 263 -7.11 -0.34 3.61
CA TRP A 263 -8.39 -0.80 3.10
C TRP A 263 -8.26 -1.30 1.65
N TRP A 264 -7.60 -0.51 0.80
CA TRP A 264 -7.43 -0.85 -0.60
C TRP A 264 -6.56 -2.09 -0.80
N ASN A 265 -5.53 -2.30 0.02
CA ASN A 265 -4.70 -3.50 -0.01
C ASN A 265 -5.52 -4.76 0.27
N CYS A 266 -6.43 -4.71 1.25
CA CYS A 266 -7.37 -5.80 1.50
C CYS A 266 -8.27 -6.06 0.28
N VAL A 267 -8.87 -4.99 -0.26
CA VAL A 267 -9.79 -5.08 -1.42
C VAL A 267 -9.07 -5.63 -2.65
N ILE A 268 -7.89 -5.12 -2.98
CA ILE A 268 -7.05 -5.56 -4.09
C ILE A 268 -6.69 -7.03 -3.91
N PHE A 269 -6.26 -7.42 -2.70
CA PHE A 269 -5.90 -8.81 -2.40
C PHE A 269 -7.08 -9.75 -2.65
N LEU A 270 -8.30 -9.37 -2.23
CA LEU A 270 -9.52 -10.15 -2.45
C LEU A 270 -9.97 -10.18 -3.92
N VAL A 271 -9.83 -9.07 -4.65
CA VAL A 271 -10.16 -8.99 -6.08
C VAL A 271 -9.26 -9.88 -6.93
N LEU A 272 -7.98 -9.95 -6.56
CA LEU A 272 -6.96 -10.78 -7.21
C LEU A 272 -7.09 -12.27 -6.83
N ASN A 273 -7.49 -12.58 -5.59
CA ASN A 273 -7.61 -13.95 -5.09
C ASN A 273 -9.07 -14.32 -4.78
N THR A 274 -9.85 -14.56 -5.83
CA THR A 274 -11.30 -14.83 -5.71
C THR A 274 -11.61 -16.08 -4.87
N GLU A 275 -10.71 -17.06 -4.87
CA GLU A 275 -10.83 -18.26 -4.03
C GLU A 275 -10.87 -17.94 -2.53
N ILE A 276 -10.10 -16.93 -2.09
CA ILE A 276 -10.08 -16.47 -0.70
C ILE A 276 -11.39 -15.75 -0.40
N TRP A 277 -11.85 -14.89 -1.31
CA TRP A 277 -13.13 -14.20 -1.18
C TRP A 277 -14.32 -15.17 -1.08
N ASP A 278 -14.36 -16.18 -1.95
CA ASP A 278 -15.42 -17.18 -1.97
C ASP A 278 -15.43 -18.00 -0.67
N LYS A 279 -14.25 -18.39 -0.18
CA LYS A 279 -14.13 -19.08 1.11
C LYS A 279 -14.51 -18.20 2.29
N MET A 280 -14.16 -16.92 2.27
CA MET A 280 -14.54 -15.96 3.31
C MET A 280 -16.07 -15.78 3.38
N LYS A 281 -16.75 -15.67 2.22
CA LYS A 281 -18.22 -15.66 2.16
C LYS A 281 -18.84 -16.95 2.70
N GLU A 282 -18.25 -18.10 2.41
CA GLU A 282 -18.75 -19.38 2.92
C GLU A 282 -18.74 -19.41 4.46
N ILE A 283 -17.64 -18.98 5.09
CA ILE A 283 -17.47 -19.02 6.55
C ILE A 283 -18.37 -18.00 7.26
N PHE A 284 -18.42 -16.75 6.78
CA PHE A 284 -18.99 -15.65 7.54
C PHE A 284 -20.40 -15.23 7.09
N TRP A 285 -20.79 -15.58 5.85
CA TRP A 285 -22.10 -15.21 5.31
C TRP A 285 -23.02 -16.40 5.07
N LYS A 286 -22.52 -17.53 4.54
CA LYS A 286 -23.37 -18.68 4.22
C LYS A 286 -23.62 -19.66 5.36
N SER A 287 -22.79 -19.67 6.40
CA SER A 287 -22.96 -20.61 7.52
C SER A 287 -24.23 -20.36 8.36
N ARG A 288 -25.01 -19.31 8.08
CA ARG A 288 -26.27 -18.98 8.78
C ARG A 288 -27.54 -19.47 8.07
N GLU A 289 -27.44 -20.04 6.87
CA GLU A 289 -28.61 -20.55 6.13
C GLU A 289 -28.84 -22.06 6.33
N SER A 290 -28.00 -22.72 7.14
CA SER A 290 -28.03 -24.17 7.37
C SER A 290 -28.28 -24.57 8.84
N GLU A 291 -28.66 -23.62 9.70
CA GLU A 291 -29.17 -23.82 11.07
C GLU A 291 -30.55 -23.16 11.19
#